data_AF-A0A7J4KMI9-F1
#
_entry.id   AF-A0A7J4KMI9-F1
#
_cell.length_a   1.000
_cell.length_b   1.000
_cell.length_c   1.000
_cell.angle_alpha   90.00
_cell.angle_beta   90.00
_cell.angle_gamma   90.00
#
_symmetry.space_group_name_H-M   'P 1'
#
loop_
_entity.id
_entity.type
_entity.pdbx_description
1 polymer ?
#
loop_
_entity_poly.entity_id
_entity_poly.type
_entity_poly.pdbx_seq_one_letter_code
_entity_poly.pdbx_strand_id
1 'polypeptide(L)'
;MRRSFTKGDLEAAFQKVGAILQKPLTVYLLGGSAMCFRGQKAGTKDLDLVFTSREDFQDFVSAIGKNGFTEAKQVETEYADMMAAGIWRNKEDFRMDLFVNTVCRALSISGKMVQRSELLGEYGKLVVRLVSNEDVILFKGITERPDDANDIAAIILRSDINWNVVLDECIAQSKTTSWYGLLADKFADIEETQGITVPITGKILELDRQVLVKNALEMRLKKGMSRKDAISDLSKKGFSKKELEGL
;
A
#
# COMPACT_ATOMS: atom_id res chain seq x y z
N MET A 1 -0.64 19.65 15.78
CA MET A 1 0.34 18.93 14.94
C MET A 1 0.75 17.67 15.69
N ARG A 2 0.65 16.47 15.08
CA ARG A 2 1.05 15.22 15.75
C ARG A 2 2.57 15.16 15.89
N ARG A 3 3.06 14.56 16.98
CA ARG A 3 4.48 14.28 17.19
C ARG A 3 4.99 13.39 16.07
N SER A 4 6.20 13.67 15.59
CA SER A 4 6.93 12.79 14.68
C SER A 4 7.87 11.90 15.49
N PHE A 5 7.93 10.62 15.13
CA PHE A 5 8.79 9.60 15.72
C PHE A 5 9.96 9.31 14.80
N THR A 6 11.16 9.31 15.37
CA THR A 6 12.43 9.05 14.67
C THR A 6 12.69 7.55 14.57
N LYS A 7 13.69 7.16 13.78
CA LYS A 7 14.19 5.77 13.73
C LYS A 7 14.43 5.18 15.13
N GLY A 8 15.07 5.93 16.03
CA GLY A 8 15.36 5.46 17.38
C GLY A 8 14.10 5.24 18.23
N ASP A 9 13.08 6.09 18.06
CA ASP A 9 11.77 5.90 18.72
C ASP A 9 11.09 4.60 18.23
N LEU A 10 11.16 4.31 16.93
CA LEU A 10 10.59 3.09 16.35
C LEU A 10 11.34 1.83 16.83
N GLU A 11 12.68 1.86 16.87
CA GLU A 11 13.51 0.76 17.40
C GLU A 11 13.22 0.49 18.87
N ALA A 12 13.09 1.53 19.69
CA ALA A 12 12.73 1.39 21.11
C ALA A 12 11.33 0.77 21.29
N ALA A 13 10.37 1.11 20.42
CA ALA A 13 9.06 0.46 20.42
C ALA A 13 9.18 -1.03 20.10
N PHE A 14 9.95 -1.41 19.07
CA PHE A 14 10.17 -2.82 18.73
C PHE A 14 10.83 -3.62 19.86
N GLN A 15 11.84 -3.05 20.52
CA GLN A 15 12.49 -3.69 21.67
C GLN A 15 11.50 -3.98 22.81
N LYS A 16 10.66 -2.99 23.17
CA LYS A 16 9.65 -3.14 24.22
C LYS A 16 8.63 -4.22 23.89
N VAL A 17 8.16 -4.30 22.64
CA VAL A 17 7.20 -5.33 22.22
C VAL A 17 7.87 -6.70 22.16
N GLY A 18 9.05 -6.76 21.55
CA GLY A 18 9.86 -7.95 21.41
C GLY A 18 10.18 -8.68 22.72
N ALA A 19 10.39 -7.95 23.80
CA ALA A 19 10.70 -8.48 25.12
C ALA A 19 9.54 -9.21 25.81
N ILE A 20 8.29 -8.88 25.44
CA ILE A 20 7.07 -9.38 26.12
C ILE A 20 6.30 -10.42 25.31
N LEU A 21 6.66 -10.61 24.04
CA LEU A 21 6.06 -11.62 23.18
C LEU A 21 6.24 -13.03 23.77
N GLN A 22 5.22 -13.86 23.60
CA GLN A 22 5.25 -15.23 24.12
C GLN A 22 5.91 -16.19 23.13
N LYS A 23 5.64 -16.00 21.84
CA LYS A 23 6.22 -16.77 20.72
C LYS A 23 6.96 -15.86 19.73
N PRO A 24 7.92 -16.39 18.95
CA PRO A 24 8.51 -15.68 17.83
C PRO A 24 7.44 -15.28 16.81
N LEU A 25 7.53 -14.05 16.29
CA LEU A 25 6.66 -13.60 15.20
C LEU A 25 7.39 -12.65 14.26
N THR A 26 6.96 -12.63 12.99
CA THR A 26 7.49 -11.74 11.97
C THR A 26 6.45 -10.71 11.58
N VAL A 27 6.85 -9.43 11.53
CA VAL A 27 6.04 -8.33 10.99
C VAL A 27 6.74 -7.67 9.82
N TYR A 28 5.95 -7.10 8.91
CA TYR A 28 6.43 -6.38 7.75
C TYR A 28 6.16 -4.89 7.93
N LEU A 29 7.23 -4.11 7.98
CA LEU A 29 7.21 -2.68 8.15
C LEU A 29 6.95 -1.99 6.83
N LEU A 30 5.90 -1.17 6.79
CA LEU A 30 5.45 -0.46 5.60
C LEU A 30 5.55 1.07 5.81
N GLY A 31 5.17 1.83 4.78
CA GLY A 31 4.77 3.22 4.90
C GLY A 31 5.89 4.16 5.32
N GLY A 32 5.52 5.24 6.02
CA GLY A 32 6.47 6.26 6.45
C GLY A 32 7.54 5.70 7.39
N SER A 33 7.20 4.69 8.19
CA SER A 33 8.15 4.00 9.07
C SER A 33 9.24 3.25 8.30
N ALA A 34 8.91 2.51 7.24
CA ALA A 34 9.91 1.85 6.39
C ALA A 34 10.87 2.87 5.76
N MET A 35 10.33 3.99 5.30
CA MET A 35 11.12 5.09 4.73
C MET A 35 12.08 5.73 5.73
N CYS A 36 11.71 5.80 7.02
CA CYS A 36 12.61 6.28 8.07
C CYS A 36 13.85 5.39 8.21
N PHE A 37 13.67 4.07 8.19
CA PHE A 37 14.79 3.12 8.27
C PHE A 37 15.69 3.13 7.04
N ARG A 38 15.14 3.49 5.87
CA ARG A 38 15.89 3.68 4.62
C ARG A 38 16.51 5.07 4.48
N GLY A 39 16.38 5.94 5.48
CA GLY A 39 16.91 7.31 5.44
C GLY A 39 16.22 8.20 4.39
N GLN A 40 15.02 7.85 3.95
CA GLN A 40 14.21 8.62 3.00
C GLN A 40 13.36 9.68 3.72
N LYS A 41 13.10 9.48 5.01
CA LYS A 41 12.32 10.38 5.88
C LYS A 41 13.01 10.55 7.23
N ALA A 42 12.95 11.74 7.82
CA ALA A 42 13.54 12.00 9.14
C ALA A 42 12.70 11.43 10.29
N GLY A 43 11.39 11.27 10.08
CA GLY A 43 10.47 10.70 11.03
C GLY A 43 9.09 10.46 10.44
N THR A 44 8.24 9.76 11.20
CA THR A 44 6.88 9.36 10.82
C THR A 44 5.88 9.65 11.95
N LYS A 45 4.60 9.80 11.61
CA LYS A 45 3.53 10.04 12.59
C LYS A 45 2.99 8.72 13.16
N ASP A 46 3.17 7.63 12.43
CA ASP A 46 2.62 6.31 12.67
C ASP A 46 3.62 5.21 12.30
N LEU A 47 3.39 4.04 12.90
CA LEU A 47 4.08 2.79 12.61
C LEU A 47 3.12 1.86 11.86
N ASP A 48 3.39 1.61 10.58
CA ASP A 48 2.56 0.75 9.72
C ASP A 48 3.10 -0.69 9.74
N LEU A 49 2.37 -1.63 10.34
CA LEU A 49 2.77 -3.04 10.41
C LEU A 49 1.77 -3.95 9.73
N VAL A 50 2.28 -4.81 8.86
CA VAL A 50 1.48 -5.84 8.19
C VAL A 50 1.82 -7.22 8.77
N PHE A 51 0.79 -7.98 9.09
CA PHE A 51 0.85 -9.35 9.58
C PHE A 51 0.35 -10.30 8.49
N THR A 52 1.02 -11.45 8.31
CA THR A 52 0.61 -12.50 7.37
C THR A 52 -0.39 -13.49 7.97
N SER A 53 -0.65 -13.43 9.27
CA SER A 53 -1.60 -14.30 9.96
C SER A 53 -2.40 -13.52 11.01
N ARG A 54 -3.65 -13.93 11.23
CA ARG A 54 -4.52 -13.36 12.27
C ARG A 54 -4.01 -13.70 13.67
N GLU A 55 -3.38 -14.87 13.81
CA GLU A 55 -2.84 -15.37 15.07
C GLU A 55 -1.66 -14.49 15.55
N ASP A 56 -0.69 -14.20 14.67
CA ASP A 56 0.44 -13.33 15.02
C ASP A 56 -0.02 -11.91 15.34
N PHE A 57 -1.02 -11.42 14.61
CA PHE A 57 -1.66 -10.14 14.91
C PHE A 57 -2.26 -10.13 16.33
N GLN A 58 -3.00 -11.17 16.72
CA GLN A 58 -3.60 -11.26 18.05
C GLN A 58 -2.55 -11.31 19.16
N ASP A 59 -1.46 -12.05 18.95
CA ASP A 59 -0.36 -12.11 19.91
C ASP A 59 0.38 -10.78 20.03
N PHE A 60 0.58 -10.08 18.92
CA PHE A 60 1.16 -8.74 18.91
C PHE A 60 0.26 -7.73 19.63
N VAL A 61 -1.05 -7.72 19.36
CA VAL A 61 -2.02 -6.85 20.04
C VAL A 61 -2.06 -7.10 21.55
N SER A 62 -2.04 -8.37 21.96
CA SER A 62 -1.96 -8.76 23.38
C SER A 62 -0.67 -8.24 24.04
N ALA A 63 0.45 -8.29 23.32
CA ALA A 63 1.71 -7.74 23.79
C ALA A 63 1.66 -6.20 23.92
N ILE A 64 1.32 -5.46 22.86
CA ILE A 64 1.30 -3.99 22.93
C ILE A 64 0.31 -3.46 23.99
N GLY A 65 -0.77 -4.20 24.26
CA GLY A 65 -1.70 -3.91 25.36
C GLY A 65 -1.01 -3.86 26.73
N LYS A 66 -0.08 -4.78 26.99
CA LYS A 66 0.75 -4.78 28.23
C LYS A 66 1.75 -3.63 28.26
N ASN A 67 2.13 -3.09 27.11
CA ASN A 67 2.98 -1.89 26.97
C ASN A 67 2.18 -0.57 26.97
N GLY A 68 0.89 -0.61 27.32
CA GLY A 68 0.06 0.59 27.46
C GLY A 68 -0.50 1.14 26.16
N PHE A 69 -0.51 0.35 25.08
CA PHE A 69 -1.27 0.67 23.88
C PHE A 69 -2.73 0.25 24.04
N THR A 70 -3.65 1.11 23.60
CA THR A 70 -5.08 0.83 23.57
C THR A 70 -5.62 1.04 22.17
N GLU A 71 -6.59 0.23 21.77
CA GLU A 71 -7.27 0.38 20.49
C GLU A 71 -8.08 1.69 20.45
N ALA A 72 -7.94 2.45 19.37
CA ALA A 72 -8.65 3.69 19.15
C ALA A 72 -10.12 3.39 18.80
N LYS A 73 -11.07 3.97 19.55
CA LYS A 73 -12.52 3.77 19.34
C LYS A 73 -13.07 4.40 18.06
N GLN A 74 -12.35 5.35 17.47
CA GLN A 74 -12.68 5.98 16.19
C GLN A 74 -11.46 5.92 15.28
N VAL A 75 -11.64 5.26 14.13
CA VAL A 75 -10.75 5.38 13.00
C VAL A 75 -11.08 6.74 12.35
N GLU A 76 -10.10 7.63 12.24
CA GLU A 76 -10.27 8.90 11.54
C GLU A 76 -10.76 8.64 10.11
N THR A 77 -11.60 9.52 9.56
CA THR A 77 -12.25 9.31 8.24
C THR A 77 -11.27 8.98 7.12
N GLU A 78 -10.11 9.61 7.08
CA GLU A 78 -9.03 9.35 6.11
C GLU A 78 -8.42 7.94 6.22
N TYR A 79 -8.66 7.23 7.33
CA TYR A 79 -8.12 5.91 7.64
C TYR A 79 -9.17 4.80 7.62
N ALA A 80 -10.46 5.15 7.55
CA ALA A 80 -11.54 4.17 7.34
C ALA A 80 -11.39 3.44 5.98
N ASP A 81 -10.76 4.10 5.01
CA ASP A 81 -10.50 3.54 3.69
C ASP A 81 -9.31 2.57 3.66
N MET A 82 -8.34 2.73 4.58
CA MET A 82 -7.18 1.83 4.68
C MET A 82 -7.51 0.48 5.36
N MET A 83 -8.64 0.38 6.07
CA MET A 83 -9.09 -0.83 6.80
C MET A 83 -7.97 -1.52 7.58
N ALA A 84 -7.20 -0.74 8.35
CA ALA A 84 -6.37 -1.32 9.40
C ALA A 84 -7.23 -2.29 10.23
N ALA A 85 -6.68 -3.45 10.57
CA ALA A 85 -7.32 -4.38 11.50
C ALA A 85 -7.64 -3.68 12.84
N GLY A 86 -6.89 -2.62 13.15
CA GLY A 86 -7.25 -1.56 14.07
C GLY A 86 -6.12 -0.53 14.15
N ILE A 87 -6.36 0.53 14.92
CA ILE A 87 -5.35 1.55 15.24
C ILE A 87 -5.09 1.49 16.73
N TRP A 88 -3.84 1.38 17.14
CA TRP A 88 -3.43 1.40 18.55
C TRP A 88 -2.67 2.66 18.89
N ARG A 89 -2.96 3.23 20.06
CA ARG A 89 -2.26 4.42 20.57
C ARG A 89 -1.81 4.23 22.01
N ASN A 90 -0.66 4.78 22.36
CA ASN A 90 -0.22 4.89 23.74
C ASN A 90 -0.44 6.31 24.31
N LYS A 91 -0.04 6.54 25.56
CA LYS A 91 -0.16 7.84 26.25
C LYS A 91 0.67 8.97 25.64
N GLU A 92 1.68 8.65 24.82
CA GLU A 92 2.51 9.62 24.11
C GLU A 92 1.97 9.95 22.71
N ASP A 93 0.75 9.50 22.39
CA ASP A 93 0.13 9.56 21.05
C ASP A 93 0.97 8.83 19.97
N PHE A 94 1.82 7.86 20.38
CA PHE A 94 2.45 6.95 19.44
C PHE A 94 1.38 6.06 18.85
N ARG A 95 1.22 6.14 17.53
CA ARG A 95 0.20 5.43 16.77
C ARG A 95 0.79 4.25 16.03
N MET A 96 0.10 3.11 16.06
CA MET A 96 0.39 1.93 15.25
C MET A 96 -0.83 1.59 14.40
N ASP A 97 -0.62 1.52 13.10
CA ASP A 97 -1.61 1.08 12.13
C ASP A 97 -1.29 -0.38 11.79
N LEU A 98 -2.15 -1.29 12.24
CA LEU A 98 -1.91 -2.72 12.13
C LEU A 98 -2.82 -3.33 11.07
N PHE A 99 -2.25 -4.07 10.13
CA PHE A 99 -2.96 -4.67 9.00
C PHE A 99 -2.79 -6.18 8.97
N VAL A 100 -3.81 -6.93 8.56
CA VAL A 100 -3.71 -8.39 8.40
C VAL A 100 -3.93 -8.74 6.94
N ASN A 101 -2.87 -9.21 6.28
CA ASN A 101 -2.77 -9.52 4.85
C ASN A 101 -3.04 -8.35 3.91
N THR A 102 -4.25 -7.80 3.94
CA THR A 102 -4.74 -6.76 3.02
C THR A 102 -4.58 -5.37 3.63
N VAL A 103 -4.14 -4.43 2.80
CA VAL A 103 -4.00 -2.99 3.07
C VAL A 103 -4.79 -2.24 1.99
N CYS A 104 -5.50 -1.17 2.37
CA CYS A 104 -6.27 -0.32 1.43
C CYS A 104 -7.35 -1.05 0.61
N ARG A 105 -7.90 -2.16 1.13
CA ARG A 105 -8.94 -3.00 0.48
C ARG A 105 -8.58 -3.54 -0.92
N ALA A 106 -7.33 -3.37 -1.35
CA ALA A 106 -6.93 -3.61 -2.74
C ALA A 106 -5.61 -4.41 -2.81
N LEU A 107 -4.61 -4.00 -2.03
CA LEU A 107 -3.31 -4.65 -2.01
C LEU A 107 -3.19 -5.60 -0.85
N SER A 108 -2.54 -6.71 -1.06
CA SER A 108 -2.14 -7.66 -0.04
C SER A 108 -0.63 -7.80 -0.02
N ILE A 109 -0.07 -8.12 1.14
CA ILE A 109 1.33 -8.49 1.21
C ILE A 109 1.53 -9.86 0.54
N SER A 110 1.96 -9.85 -0.72
CA SER A 110 2.08 -11.07 -1.51
C SER A 110 3.31 -11.89 -1.11
N GLY A 111 3.32 -13.18 -1.45
CA GLY A 111 4.51 -14.02 -1.24
C GLY A 111 5.77 -13.47 -1.92
N LYS A 112 5.61 -12.76 -3.05
CA LYS A 112 6.74 -12.09 -3.71
C LYS A 112 7.21 -10.87 -2.93
N MET A 113 6.30 -10.06 -2.37
CA MET A 113 6.64 -8.95 -1.47
C MET A 113 7.40 -9.46 -0.23
N VAL A 114 6.94 -10.57 0.36
CA VAL A 114 7.64 -11.24 1.48
C VAL A 114 9.06 -11.65 1.09
N GLN A 115 9.25 -12.27 -0.08
CA GLN A 115 10.57 -12.68 -0.56
C GLN A 115 11.51 -11.50 -0.80
N ARG A 116 10.99 -10.37 -1.30
CA ARG A 116 11.76 -9.14 -1.54
C ARG A 116 12.02 -8.32 -0.28
N SER A 117 11.27 -8.56 0.80
CA SER A 117 11.47 -7.84 2.05
C SER A 117 12.85 -8.11 2.64
N GLU A 118 13.43 -7.12 3.31
CA GLU A 118 14.77 -7.20 3.91
C GLU A 118 14.66 -7.35 5.43
N LEU A 119 15.55 -8.11 6.06
CA LEU A 119 15.59 -8.16 7.53
C LEU A 119 16.00 -6.78 8.07
N LEU A 120 15.12 -6.13 8.83
CA LEU A 120 15.51 -4.93 9.57
C LEU A 120 16.33 -5.30 10.79
N GLY A 121 15.82 -6.27 11.55
CA GLY A 121 16.44 -6.70 12.79
C GLY A 121 15.54 -7.63 13.60
N GLU A 122 16.17 -8.22 14.60
CA GLU A 122 15.53 -9.09 15.59
C GLU A 122 15.52 -8.38 16.93
N TYR A 123 14.34 -8.21 17.49
CA TYR A 123 14.09 -7.53 18.75
C TYR A 123 13.50 -8.57 19.71
N GLY A 124 14.34 -9.36 20.36
CA GLY A 124 13.87 -10.50 21.15
C GLY A 124 13.12 -11.51 20.29
N LYS A 125 11.82 -11.70 20.54
CA LYS A 125 10.97 -12.61 19.74
C LYS A 125 10.28 -11.93 18.56
N LEU A 126 10.51 -10.63 18.35
CA LEU A 126 9.96 -9.89 17.22
C LEU A 126 10.98 -9.80 16.10
N VAL A 127 10.69 -10.41 14.95
CA VAL A 127 11.44 -10.19 13.71
C VAL A 127 10.73 -9.09 12.93
N VAL A 128 11.45 -8.03 12.57
CA VAL A 128 10.91 -6.95 11.72
C VAL A 128 11.58 -7.02 10.36
N ARG A 129 10.77 -7.01 9.30
CA ARG A 129 11.25 -6.98 7.91
C ARG A 129 10.81 -5.69 7.23
N LEU A 130 11.72 -5.02 6.52
CA LEU A 130 11.39 -3.86 5.70
C LEU A 130 10.78 -4.33 4.38
N VAL A 131 9.60 -3.81 4.05
CA VAL A 131 9.06 -3.92 2.71
C VAL A 131 9.99 -3.18 1.72
N SER A 132 10.05 -3.67 0.47
CA SER A 132 10.90 -3.08 -0.57
C SER A 132 10.43 -1.67 -0.95
N ASN A 133 11.31 -0.86 -1.56
CA ASN A 133 10.93 0.47 -2.04
C ASN A 133 9.82 0.39 -3.10
N GLU A 134 9.92 -0.58 -4.01
CA GLU A 134 8.95 -0.84 -5.06
C GLU A 134 7.56 -1.11 -4.50
N ASP A 135 7.49 -1.91 -3.44
CA ASP A 135 6.23 -2.26 -2.80
C ASP A 135 5.67 -1.08 -2.00
N VAL A 136 6.52 -0.28 -1.32
CA VAL A 136 6.08 0.96 -0.66
C VAL A 136 5.50 1.95 -1.67
N ILE A 137 6.12 2.11 -2.85
CA ILE A 137 5.59 2.91 -3.95
C ILE A 137 4.19 2.43 -4.32
N LEU A 138 3.99 1.12 -4.42
CA LEU A 138 2.70 0.55 -4.80
C LEU A 138 1.61 0.84 -3.75
N PHE A 139 1.89 0.60 -2.47
CA PHE A 139 0.93 0.84 -1.39
C PHE A 139 0.55 2.32 -1.27
N LYS A 140 1.51 3.23 -1.43
CA LYS A 140 1.26 4.68 -1.43
C LYS A 140 0.60 5.16 -2.73
N GLY A 141 0.90 4.48 -3.83
CA GLY A 141 0.46 4.81 -5.17
C GLY A 141 -1.06 4.76 -5.35
N ILE A 142 -1.74 3.93 -4.57
CA ILE A 142 -3.17 3.67 -4.68
C ILE A 142 -4.01 4.43 -3.66
N THR A 143 -3.42 5.36 -2.91
CA THR A 143 -4.15 6.17 -1.94
C THR A 143 -4.46 7.55 -2.49
N GLU A 144 -5.51 8.17 -1.96
CA GLU A 144 -5.86 9.56 -2.28
C GLU A 144 -5.09 10.58 -1.43
N ARG A 145 -4.14 10.15 -0.58
CA ARG A 145 -3.46 11.05 0.35
C ARG A 145 -2.47 11.96 -0.40
N PRO A 146 -2.51 13.29 -0.20
CA PRO A 146 -1.59 14.21 -0.87
C PRO A 146 -0.12 13.95 -0.50
N ASP A 147 0.16 13.69 0.78
CA ASP A 147 1.52 13.43 1.27
C ASP A 147 2.17 12.20 0.62
N ASP A 148 1.37 11.25 0.10
CA ASP A 148 1.90 10.02 -0.50
C ASP A 148 2.64 10.29 -1.84
N ALA A 149 2.29 11.35 -2.58
CA ALA A 149 3.05 11.75 -3.78
C ALA A 149 4.46 12.23 -3.42
N ASN A 150 4.58 13.06 -2.38
CA ASN A 150 5.87 13.52 -1.87
C ASN A 150 6.73 12.36 -1.35
N ASP A 151 6.09 11.38 -0.68
CA ASP A 151 6.79 10.22 -0.17
C ASP A 151 7.32 9.32 -1.31
N ILE A 152 6.52 9.07 -2.35
CA ILE A 152 6.96 8.31 -3.53
C ILE A 152 8.10 9.04 -4.25
N ALA A 153 7.99 10.36 -4.44
CA ALA A 153 9.05 11.17 -5.03
C ALA A 153 10.36 11.07 -4.23
N ALA A 154 10.29 11.13 -2.89
CA ALA A 154 11.46 10.97 -2.03
C ALA A 154 12.12 9.59 -2.17
N ILE A 155 11.34 8.52 -2.39
CA ILE A 155 11.86 7.18 -2.66
C ILE A 155 12.59 7.16 -4.02
N ILE A 156 11.95 7.66 -5.09
CA ILE A 156 12.52 7.69 -6.45
C ILE A 156 13.84 8.46 -6.48
N LEU A 157 13.92 9.61 -5.78
CA LEU A 157 15.12 10.44 -5.78
C LEU A 157 16.29 9.87 -4.97
N ARG A 158 16.04 8.89 -4.08
CA ARG A 158 17.05 8.37 -3.14
C ARG A 158 17.38 6.91 -3.36
N SER A 159 16.78 6.25 -4.33
CA SER A 159 16.92 4.81 -4.52
C SER A 159 16.76 4.46 -6.00
N ASP A 160 17.50 3.44 -6.45
CA ASP A 160 17.28 2.86 -7.77
C ASP A 160 16.05 1.95 -7.69
N ILE A 161 15.04 2.23 -8.52
CA ILE A 161 13.74 1.56 -8.47
C ILE A 161 13.59 0.62 -9.65
N ASN A 162 13.36 -0.65 -9.35
CA ASN A 162 13.02 -1.60 -10.40
C ASN A 162 11.53 -1.48 -10.76
N TRP A 163 11.23 -0.62 -11.72
CA TRP A 163 9.86 -0.37 -12.16
C TRP A 163 9.13 -1.60 -12.73
N ASN A 164 9.85 -2.62 -13.20
CA ASN A 164 9.23 -3.88 -13.63
C ASN A 164 8.63 -4.63 -12.43
N VAL A 165 9.27 -4.56 -11.25
CA VAL A 165 8.71 -5.16 -10.02
C VAL A 165 7.41 -4.47 -9.63
N VAL A 166 7.38 -3.12 -9.68
CA VAL A 166 6.17 -2.34 -9.40
C VAL A 166 5.04 -2.71 -10.37
N LEU A 167 5.35 -2.77 -11.68
CA LEU A 167 4.40 -3.12 -12.72
C LEU A 167 3.88 -4.56 -12.59
N ASP A 168 4.77 -5.53 -12.38
CA ASP A 168 4.41 -6.95 -12.26
C ASP A 168 3.51 -7.19 -11.05
N GLU A 169 3.81 -6.56 -9.92
CA GLU A 169 3.01 -6.65 -8.71
C GLU A 169 1.66 -5.95 -8.89
N CYS A 170 1.65 -4.80 -9.57
CA CYS A 170 0.43 -4.10 -9.95
C CYS A 170 -0.52 -4.98 -10.78
N ILE A 171 0.00 -5.61 -11.81
CA ILE A 171 -0.77 -6.54 -12.67
C ILE A 171 -1.25 -7.75 -11.87
N ALA A 172 -0.39 -8.32 -11.03
CA ALA A 172 -0.72 -9.52 -10.27
C ALA A 172 -1.87 -9.29 -9.28
N GLN A 173 -1.89 -8.11 -8.63
CA GLN A 173 -2.86 -7.79 -7.59
C GLN A 173 -4.12 -7.06 -8.09
N SER A 174 -4.11 -6.52 -9.31
CA SER A 174 -5.27 -5.84 -9.93
C SER A 174 -6.30 -6.79 -10.56
N LYS A 175 -6.17 -8.11 -10.37
CA LYS A 175 -7.04 -9.12 -11.04
C LYS A 175 -8.49 -9.11 -10.56
N THR A 176 -8.72 -8.81 -9.28
CA THR A 176 -10.07 -8.84 -8.68
C THR A 176 -10.66 -7.44 -8.58
N THR A 177 -9.86 -6.48 -8.13
CA THR A 177 -10.20 -5.06 -8.07
C THR A 177 -9.08 -4.31 -8.74
N SER A 178 -9.39 -3.66 -9.87
CA SER A 178 -8.42 -2.85 -10.60
C SER A 178 -8.30 -1.47 -9.99
N TRP A 179 -7.07 -1.00 -9.84
CA TRP A 179 -6.73 0.32 -9.30
C TRP A 179 -5.66 1.01 -10.15
N TYR A 180 -5.50 0.59 -11.41
CA TYR A 180 -4.56 1.20 -12.36
C TYR A 180 -4.77 2.73 -12.49
N GLY A 181 -6.02 3.20 -12.59
CA GLY A 181 -6.36 4.62 -12.61
C GLY A 181 -5.83 5.39 -11.40
N LEU A 182 -6.01 4.88 -10.17
CA LEU A 182 -5.49 5.52 -8.96
C LEU A 182 -3.96 5.66 -8.99
N LEU A 183 -3.28 4.60 -9.42
CA LEU A 183 -1.82 4.63 -9.55
C LEU A 183 -1.37 5.61 -10.65
N ALA A 184 -2.08 5.65 -11.78
CA ALA A 184 -1.80 6.59 -12.86
C ALA A 184 -2.00 8.04 -12.43
N ASP A 185 -3.09 8.33 -11.72
CA ASP A 185 -3.40 9.66 -11.18
C ASP A 185 -2.31 10.09 -10.19
N LYS A 186 -1.83 9.17 -9.34
CA LYS A 186 -0.71 9.46 -8.43
C LYS A 186 0.59 9.75 -9.18
N PHE A 187 0.88 9.03 -10.25
CA PHE A 187 2.06 9.32 -11.08
C PHE A 187 1.95 10.65 -11.83
N ALA A 188 0.75 11.01 -12.29
CA ALA A 188 0.50 12.32 -12.89
C ALA A 188 0.69 13.45 -11.86
N ASP A 189 0.18 13.28 -10.63
CA ASP A 189 0.38 14.22 -9.52
C ASP A 189 1.87 14.41 -9.19
N ILE A 190 2.65 13.32 -9.17
CA ILE A 190 4.11 13.39 -8.98
C ILE A 190 4.80 14.14 -10.13
N GLU A 191 4.38 13.90 -11.38
CA GLU A 191 4.94 14.60 -12.53
C GLU A 191 4.61 16.10 -12.49
N GLU A 192 3.37 16.45 -12.17
CA GLU A 192 2.91 17.84 -12.08
C GLU A 192 3.59 18.60 -10.94
N THR A 193 3.70 17.99 -9.75
CA THR A 193 4.17 18.68 -8.55
C THR A 193 5.68 18.60 -8.35
N GLN A 194 6.34 17.54 -8.82
CA GLN A 194 7.77 17.29 -8.61
C GLN A 194 8.59 17.25 -9.91
N GLY A 195 7.95 17.25 -11.08
CA GLY A 195 8.66 17.14 -12.36
C GLY A 195 9.31 15.78 -12.60
N ILE A 196 8.84 14.72 -11.93
CA ILE A 196 9.39 13.36 -12.04
C ILE A 196 8.48 12.51 -12.92
N THR A 197 8.97 12.15 -14.11
CA THR A 197 8.27 11.20 -14.99
C THR A 197 8.54 9.76 -14.55
N VAL A 198 7.47 9.02 -14.23
CA VAL A 198 7.56 7.59 -13.88
C VAL A 198 7.57 6.72 -15.15
N PRO A 199 8.58 5.85 -15.36
CA PRO A 199 8.75 5.10 -16.62
C PRO A 199 7.58 4.18 -17.01
N ILE A 200 6.80 3.69 -16.05
CA ILE A 200 5.69 2.76 -16.29
C ILE A 200 4.34 3.45 -16.47
N THR A 201 4.23 4.79 -16.35
CA THR A 201 2.95 5.52 -16.42
C THR A 201 2.17 5.20 -17.68
N GLY A 202 2.82 5.23 -18.85
CA GLY A 202 2.16 4.89 -20.11
C GLY A 202 1.59 3.47 -20.15
N LYS A 203 2.28 2.52 -19.51
CA LYS A 203 1.81 1.12 -19.44
C LYS A 203 0.63 0.95 -18.49
N ILE A 204 0.66 1.63 -17.34
CA ILE A 204 -0.46 1.64 -16.38
C ILE A 204 -1.71 2.25 -17.01
N LEU A 205 -1.58 3.37 -17.73
CA LEU A 205 -2.70 3.99 -18.47
C LEU A 205 -3.28 3.06 -19.54
N GLU A 206 -2.44 2.31 -20.25
CA GLU A 206 -2.90 1.29 -21.20
C GLU A 206 -3.74 0.20 -20.51
N LEU A 207 -3.27 -0.30 -19.37
CA LEU A 207 -3.96 -1.34 -18.59
C LEU A 207 -5.28 -0.84 -18.01
N ASP A 208 -5.31 0.39 -17.47
CA ASP A 208 -6.53 1.01 -16.96
C ASP A 208 -7.58 1.11 -18.05
N ARG A 209 -7.18 1.60 -19.24
CA ARG A 209 -8.06 1.74 -20.40
C ARG A 209 -8.64 0.39 -20.85
N GLN A 210 -7.82 -0.68 -20.87
CA GLN A 210 -8.30 -2.03 -21.19
C GLN A 210 -9.36 -2.51 -20.19
N VAL A 211 -9.14 -2.28 -18.89
CA VAL A 211 -10.11 -2.63 -17.85
C VAL A 211 -11.40 -1.83 -17.98
N LEU A 212 -11.32 -0.52 -18.22
CA LEU A 212 -12.48 0.35 -18.43
C LEU A 212 -13.34 -0.13 -19.61
N VAL A 213 -12.70 -0.43 -20.75
CA VAL A 213 -13.36 -0.93 -21.95
C VAL A 213 -14.07 -2.27 -21.68
N LYS A 214 -13.38 -3.21 -21.00
CA LYS A 214 -13.95 -4.51 -20.63
C LYS A 214 -15.15 -4.38 -19.70
N ASN A 215 -15.02 -3.59 -18.63
CA ASN A 215 -16.12 -3.35 -17.68
C ASN A 215 -17.31 -2.68 -18.36
N ALA A 216 -17.04 -1.73 -19.27
CA ALA A 216 -18.07 -1.06 -20.05
C ALA A 216 -18.80 -2.02 -21.00
N LEU A 217 -18.10 -2.99 -21.61
CA LEU A 217 -18.72 -4.07 -22.39
C LEU A 217 -19.59 -4.96 -21.49
N GLU A 218 -19.05 -5.48 -20.39
CA GLU A 218 -19.75 -6.38 -19.48
C GLU A 218 -21.05 -5.75 -18.94
N MET A 219 -21.01 -4.46 -18.58
CA MET A 219 -22.20 -3.74 -18.14
C MET A 219 -23.30 -3.67 -19.23
N ARG A 220 -22.93 -3.54 -20.50
CA ARG A 220 -23.90 -3.52 -21.62
C ARG A 220 -24.50 -4.89 -21.86
N LEU A 221 -23.67 -5.93 -21.81
CA LEU A 221 -24.13 -7.32 -21.94
C LEU A 221 -25.11 -7.67 -20.80
N LYS A 222 -24.81 -7.27 -19.56
CA LYS A 222 -25.72 -7.43 -18.40
C LYS A 222 -27.05 -6.69 -18.55
N LYS A 223 -27.09 -5.62 -19.36
CA LYS A 223 -28.31 -4.88 -19.72
C LYS A 223 -29.07 -5.51 -20.90
N GLY A 224 -28.67 -6.69 -21.38
CA GLY A 224 -29.35 -7.42 -22.46
C GLY A 224 -28.93 -7.00 -23.87
N MET A 225 -27.92 -6.15 -24.02
CA MET A 225 -27.42 -5.73 -25.32
C MET A 225 -26.66 -6.88 -26.00
N SER A 226 -26.84 -7.07 -27.31
CA SER A 226 -26.01 -8.03 -28.06
C SER A 226 -24.55 -7.56 -28.09
N ARG A 227 -23.60 -8.48 -28.22
CA ARG A 227 -22.17 -8.12 -28.30
C ARG A 227 -21.88 -7.13 -29.43
N LYS A 228 -22.52 -7.32 -30.59
CA LYS A 228 -22.37 -6.45 -31.76
C LYS A 228 -22.85 -5.03 -31.45
N ASP A 229 -24.02 -4.91 -30.83
CA ASP A 229 -24.60 -3.61 -30.47
C ASP A 229 -23.77 -2.93 -29.37
N ALA A 230 -23.24 -3.70 -28.42
CA ALA A 230 -22.40 -3.18 -27.36
C ALA A 230 -21.07 -2.63 -27.88
N ILE A 231 -20.41 -3.32 -28.81
CA ILE A 231 -19.20 -2.83 -29.48
C ILE A 231 -19.51 -1.57 -30.31
N SER A 232 -20.63 -1.56 -31.03
CA SER A 232 -21.08 -0.38 -31.80
C SER A 232 -21.34 0.83 -30.89
N ASP A 233 -21.99 0.64 -29.74
CA ASP A 233 -22.21 1.70 -28.76
C ASP A 233 -20.89 2.21 -28.15
N LEU A 234 -19.97 1.31 -27.78
CA LEU A 234 -18.66 1.69 -27.26
C LEU A 234 -17.86 2.52 -28.28
N SER A 235 -17.86 2.12 -29.55
CA SER A 235 -17.22 2.89 -30.63
C SER A 235 -17.77 4.32 -30.72
N LYS A 236 -19.09 4.48 -30.63
CA LYS A 236 -19.75 5.80 -30.60
C LYS A 236 -19.38 6.64 -29.37
N LYS A 237 -18.94 6.02 -28.27
CA LYS A 237 -18.47 6.71 -27.06
C LYS A 237 -16.98 7.05 -27.07
N GLY A 238 -16.30 6.86 -28.20
CA GLY A 238 -14.91 7.30 -28.40
C GLY A 238 -13.85 6.22 -28.11
N PHE A 239 -14.25 4.97 -27.89
CA PHE A 239 -13.30 3.87 -27.83
C PHE A 239 -12.79 3.52 -29.24
N SER A 240 -11.48 3.46 -29.41
CA SER A 240 -10.82 3.19 -30.68
C SER A 240 -10.98 1.75 -31.12
N LYS A 241 -10.82 1.50 -32.42
CA LYS A 241 -10.90 0.17 -33.00
C LYS A 241 -9.91 -0.81 -32.35
N LYS A 242 -8.68 -0.38 -32.06
CA LYS A 242 -7.63 -1.20 -31.42
C LYS A 242 -8.06 -1.69 -30.03
N GLU A 243 -8.77 -0.86 -29.27
CA GLU A 243 -9.26 -1.23 -27.93
C GLU A 243 -10.41 -2.23 -28.00
N LEU A 244 -11.24 -2.11 -29.03
CA LEU A 244 -12.40 -2.98 -29.21
C LEU A 244 -12.05 -4.32 -29.88
N GLU A 245 -10.97 -4.36 -30.69
CA GLU A 245 -10.45 -5.59 -31.30
C GLU A 245 -9.86 -6.56 -30.25
N GLY A 246 -9.48 -6.08 -29.07
CA GLY A 246 -8.95 -6.88 -27.96
C GLY A 246 -10.00 -7.44 -27.00
N LEU A 247 -11.29 -7.21 -27.24
CA LEU A 247 -12.41 -7.65 -26.40
C LEU A 247 -12.92 -9.05 -26.74
#